data_AF-A0A8T5S7P7-F1
#
_entry.id   AF-A0A8T5S7P7-F1
#
_cell.length_a   1.000
_cell.length_b   1.000
_cell.length_c   1.000
_cell.angle_alpha   90.00
_cell.angle_beta   90.00
_cell.angle_gamma   90.00
#
_symmetry.space_group_name_H-M   'P 1'
#
loop_
_entity.id
_entity.type
_entity.pdbx_description
1 polymer ?
#
loop_
_entity_poly.entity_id
_entity_poly.type
_entity_poly.pdbx_seq_one_letter_code
_entity_poly.pdbx_strand_id
1 'polypeptide(L)'
;MKYRKMGSLDWEVSALGFGAMRMPLNSDSSVNEEEVIKMIRYAIDNGVNYIDTAFPYHNELSEVIVGKALQDGYREKIKLVTKLPMGRVTKTEDFDRLLNIQLKKLQTDYVDIYIFHGLSKPTFELVKKLDLIKKMEEAKSNGKIKGIGFSFHDSYVVFKEIIDYYNWDMAQIQWNFVDHNTQATTKGLEYAASKGIAVVVMEPIKGGKLANPSKEIEEIIESAPNKRTPADWALQYVWNHPDVSVVLSGMSTFDQVKENIESANTSGINKLTQEELKIISDMAIRYRKKSVIPCTFCEYCQPCPSGVNIPQNFRLLNGLLWVENKGEQIAKYGSLAKSEEELKTMEDNGNASLCVKCGECIEKCPQMIDIPNELEKVHKVLDEEQEISSVFNLFIRGPAYVDKEKFQIIGVENIGKPETRNQGTVWAKFQALASQVPNKDQSHGLGIYMTTQELMEKGENRYIVGNEISQIDDVPEGMIIETIPSQKYAVFTLIGSLRNIQKTHRYINEDWLLNNPRYERVPFGAEFEWYDARFSMVSEDSELDLYIPIQEK
;
A
#
# COMPACT_ATOMS: atom_id res chain seq x y z
N MET A 1 4.83 14.43 27.79
CA MET A 1 3.86 13.93 26.80
C MET A 1 3.02 15.09 26.26
N LYS A 2 2.61 15.06 24.98
CA LYS A 2 1.58 15.97 24.42
C LYS A 2 0.23 15.26 24.43
N TYR A 3 -0.86 16.01 24.60
CA TYR A 3 -2.21 15.49 24.68
C TYR A 3 -3.11 16.10 23.60
N ARG A 4 -4.13 15.35 23.20
CA ARG A 4 -5.12 15.72 22.18
C ARG A 4 -6.52 15.38 22.65
N LYS A 5 -7.52 16.03 22.05
CA LYS A 5 -8.92 15.68 22.26
C LYS A 5 -9.24 14.32 21.63
N MET A 6 -10.00 13.51 22.34
CA MET A 6 -10.53 12.24 21.83
C MET A 6 -11.88 12.49 21.13
N GLY A 7 -11.85 13.13 19.97
CA GLY A 7 -13.07 13.53 19.25
C GLY A 7 -13.95 14.45 20.09
N SER A 8 -15.23 14.11 20.21
CA SER A 8 -16.23 14.80 21.05
C SER A 8 -16.30 14.29 22.49
N LEU A 9 -15.49 13.29 22.87
CA LEU A 9 -15.45 12.80 24.25
C LEU A 9 -14.79 13.84 25.18
N ASP A 10 -15.27 13.88 26.43
CA ASP A 10 -14.85 14.86 27.44
C ASP A 10 -13.52 14.48 28.15
N TRP A 11 -12.56 13.96 27.39
CA TRP A 11 -11.23 13.68 27.92
C TRP A 11 -10.12 13.89 26.89
N GLU A 12 -8.91 14.09 27.40
CA GLU A 12 -7.69 14.19 26.59
C GLU A 12 -6.89 12.89 26.64
N VAL A 13 -6.28 12.56 25.51
CA VAL A 13 -5.48 11.35 25.29
C VAL A 13 -4.08 11.74 24.86
N SER A 14 -3.08 10.97 25.31
CA SER A 14 -1.70 11.15 24.91
C SER A 14 -1.57 10.97 23.40
N ALA A 15 -0.74 11.81 22.76
CA ALA A 15 -0.54 11.73 21.31
C ALA A 15 -0.04 10.35 20.87
N LEU A 16 0.71 9.67 21.72
CA LEU A 16 1.10 8.26 21.58
C LEU A 16 0.20 7.37 22.44
N GLY A 17 -0.35 6.33 21.83
CA GLY A 17 -0.98 5.20 22.52
C GLY A 17 -0.08 3.96 22.47
N PHE A 18 -0.15 3.12 23.50
CA PHE A 18 0.56 1.85 23.54
C PHE A 18 -0.27 0.75 22.86
N GLY A 19 0.20 0.24 21.72
CA GLY A 19 -0.42 -0.87 21.00
C GLY A 19 0.11 -2.23 21.45
N ALA A 20 -0.73 -3.02 22.10
CA ALA A 20 -0.37 -4.33 22.65
C ALA A 20 -0.47 -5.49 21.62
N MET A 21 -0.42 -5.19 20.32
CA MET A 21 -0.35 -6.20 19.26
C MET A 21 1.07 -6.75 19.09
N ARG A 22 2.09 -5.96 19.40
CA ARG A 22 3.50 -6.37 19.34
C ARG A 22 4.09 -6.33 20.73
N MET A 23 4.69 -7.44 21.14
CA MET A 23 5.27 -7.65 22.47
C MET A 23 6.67 -8.25 22.30
N PRO A 24 7.62 -7.97 23.20
CA PRO A 24 8.89 -8.67 23.25
C PRO A 24 8.67 -10.18 23.40
N LEU A 25 9.46 -10.96 22.68
CA LEU A 25 9.46 -12.42 22.74
C LEU A 25 10.75 -12.93 23.37
N ASN A 26 10.67 -14.05 24.07
CA ASN A 26 11.81 -14.83 24.52
C ASN A 26 12.43 -15.59 23.33
N SER A 27 13.58 -16.23 23.56
CA SER A 27 14.27 -17.02 22.53
C SER A 27 13.45 -18.21 21.99
N ASP A 28 12.46 -18.68 22.76
CA ASP A 28 11.53 -19.75 22.38
C ASP A 28 10.25 -19.21 21.72
N SER A 29 10.24 -17.95 21.30
CA SER A 29 9.08 -17.24 20.71
C SER A 29 7.88 -17.05 21.64
N SER A 30 7.97 -17.44 22.93
CA SER A 30 6.95 -17.09 23.92
C SER A 30 7.01 -15.61 24.27
N VAL A 31 5.89 -15.02 24.72
CA VAL A 31 5.86 -13.61 25.12
C VAL A 31 6.68 -13.41 26.40
N ASN A 32 7.59 -12.44 26.40
CA ASN A 32 8.30 -12.01 27.60
C ASN A 32 7.39 -11.09 28.45
N GLU A 33 6.56 -11.71 29.29
CA GLU A 33 5.56 -11.01 30.10
C GLU A 33 6.16 -9.92 31.01
N GLU A 34 7.29 -10.19 31.68
CA GLU A 34 7.91 -9.23 32.59
C GLU A 34 8.35 -7.96 31.86
N GLU A 35 8.98 -8.11 30.69
CA GLU A 35 9.42 -6.97 29.90
C GLU A 35 8.21 -6.21 29.32
N VAL A 36 7.15 -6.89 28.89
CA VAL A 36 5.89 -6.22 28.47
C VAL A 36 5.32 -5.35 29.60
N ILE A 37 5.18 -5.91 30.80
CA ILE A 37 4.62 -5.19 31.96
C ILE A 37 5.46 -3.96 32.27
N LYS A 38 6.79 -4.12 32.29
CA LYS A 38 7.73 -3.03 32.51
C LYS A 38 7.64 -1.96 31.42
N MET A 39 7.53 -2.33 30.15
CA MET A 39 7.34 -1.41 29.03
C MET A 39 6.04 -0.61 29.15
N ILE A 40 4.92 -1.28 29.46
CA ILE A 40 3.62 -0.62 29.64
C ILE A 40 3.67 0.36 30.80
N ARG A 41 4.15 -0.08 31.98
CA ARG A 41 4.22 0.78 33.18
C ARG A 41 5.15 1.97 32.96
N TYR A 42 6.31 1.75 32.33
CA TYR A 42 7.21 2.83 31.96
C TYR A 42 6.55 3.85 31.02
N ALA A 43 5.80 3.39 30.02
CA ALA A 43 5.06 4.30 29.13
C ALA A 43 4.03 5.13 29.89
N ILE A 44 3.28 4.52 30.81
CA ILE A 44 2.28 5.20 31.64
C ILE A 44 2.95 6.24 32.55
N ASP A 45 4.04 5.88 33.23
CA ASP A 45 4.77 6.78 34.11
C ASP A 45 5.41 7.97 33.35
N ASN A 46 5.58 7.84 32.03
CA ASN A 46 6.02 8.91 31.14
C ASN A 46 4.88 9.61 30.39
N GLY A 47 3.64 9.41 30.85
CA GLY A 47 2.46 10.19 30.46
C GLY A 47 1.59 9.57 29.37
N VAL A 48 1.90 8.36 28.87
CA VAL A 48 0.97 7.63 27.99
C VAL A 48 -0.28 7.27 28.80
N ASN A 49 -1.46 7.69 28.32
CA ASN A 49 -2.73 7.43 28.99
C ASN A 49 -3.71 6.64 28.11
N TYR A 50 -3.26 6.03 27.03
CA TYR A 50 -4.09 5.24 26.12
C TYR A 50 -3.42 3.90 25.80
N ILE A 51 -4.14 2.79 26.01
CA ILE A 51 -3.68 1.44 25.71
C ILE A 51 -4.72 0.72 24.87
N ASP A 52 -4.26 0.14 23.76
CA ASP A 52 -5.06 -0.68 22.88
C ASP A 52 -4.59 -2.14 22.91
N THR A 53 -5.51 -3.06 23.12
CA THR A 53 -5.28 -4.50 23.01
C THR A 53 -6.42 -5.16 22.23
N ALA A 54 -6.37 -6.47 21.99
CA ALA A 54 -7.46 -7.19 21.36
C ALA A 54 -7.41 -8.67 21.73
N PHE A 55 -8.59 -9.30 21.69
CA PHE A 55 -8.77 -10.72 21.97
C PHE A 55 -7.80 -11.66 21.23
N PRO A 56 -7.55 -11.55 19.91
CA PRO A 56 -6.73 -12.54 19.21
C PRO A 56 -5.22 -12.34 19.39
N TYR A 57 -4.75 -11.24 19.98
CA TYR A 57 -3.31 -10.91 20.00
C TYR A 57 -2.52 -11.87 20.88
N HIS A 58 -1.39 -12.36 20.36
CA HIS A 58 -0.47 -13.30 21.02
C HIS A 58 -1.17 -14.55 21.56
N ASN A 59 -1.93 -15.26 20.71
CA ASN A 59 -2.71 -16.43 21.11
C ASN A 59 -3.61 -16.13 22.32
N GLU A 60 -4.24 -14.96 22.29
CA GLU A 60 -5.11 -14.42 23.33
C GLU A 60 -4.46 -14.06 24.68
N LEU A 61 -3.13 -13.97 24.74
CA LEU A 61 -2.37 -13.58 25.95
C LEU A 61 -2.29 -12.07 26.17
N SER A 62 -2.44 -11.25 25.11
CA SER A 62 -2.23 -9.80 25.21
C SER A 62 -3.11 -9.15 26.29
N GLU A 63 -4.40 -9.47 26.33
CA GLU A 63 -5.33 -8.94 27.33
C GLU A 63 -4.99 -9.39 28.75
N VAL A 64 -4.47 -10.61 28.93
CA VAL A 64 -4.04 -11.12 30.25
C VAL A 64 -2.86 -10.30 30.76
N ILE A 65 -1.86 -10.09 29.91
CA ILE A 65 -0.64 -9.37 30.26
C ILE A 65 -0.92 -7.88 30.51
N VAL A 66 -1.75 -7.26 29.66
CA VAL A 66 -2.22 -5.89 29.89
C VAL A 66 -2.98 -5.78 31.21
N GLY A 67 -3.86 -6.74 31.52
CA GLY A 67 -4.57 -6.78 32.81
C GLY A 67 -3.63 -6.82 34.01
N LYS A 68 -2.55 -7.62 33.93
CA LYS A 68 -1.49 -7.66 34.96
C LYS A 68 -0.72 -6.34 35.06
N ALA A 69 -0.35 -5.74 33.92
CA ALA A 69 0.38 -4.47 33.89
C ALA A 69 -0.40 -3.32 34.55
N LEU A 70 -1.74 -3.37 34.46
CA LEU A 70 -2.65 -2.35 34.98
C LEU A 70 -3.04 -2.50 36.45
N GLN A 71 -2.59 -3.56 37.14
CA GLN A 71 -2.73 -3.67 38.59
C GLN A 71 -1.93 -2.57 39.32
N ASP A 72 -2.06 -2.48 40.64
CA ASP A 72 -1.35 -1.50 41.48
C ASP A 72 -1.67 -0.03 41.16
N GLY A 73 -2.91 0.26 40.77
CA GLY A 73 -3.38 1.62 40.53
C GLY A 73 -3.04 2.19 39.14
N TYR A 74 -2.54 1.36 38.21
CA TYR A 74 -2.25 1.78 36.85
C TYR A 74 -3.50 1.85 35.96
N ARG A 75 -4.54 1.06 36.26
CA ARG A 75 -5.82 1.04 35.51
C ARG A 75 -6.49 2.41 35.48
N GLU A 76 -6.39 3.17 36.56
CA GLU A 76 -7.01 4.48 36.77
C GLU A 76 -6.28 5.60 36.01
N LYS A 77 -5.03 5.36 35.61
CA LYS A 77 -4.20 6.33 34.89
C LYS A 77 -4.44 6.36 33.38
N ILE A 78 -5.17 5.37 32.84
CA ILE A 78 -5.25 5.14 31.40
C ILE A 78 -6.68 4.99 30.90
N LYS A 79 -6.82 5.10 29.57
CA LYS A 79 -7.98 4.73 28.77
C LYS A 79 -7.68 3.40 28.09
N LEU A 80 -8.46 2.38 28.45
CA LEU A 80 -8.28 1.01 27.98
C LEU A 80 -9.24 0.72 26.83
N VAL A 81 -8.70 0.28 25.70
CA VAL A 81 -9.47 -0.16 24.54
C VAL A 81 -9.21 -1.63 24.25
N THR A 82 -10.30 -2.37 24.07
CA THR A 82 -10.25 -3.73 23.51
C THR A 82 -11.34 -3.90 22.45
N LYS A 83 -11.35 -5.05 21.77
CA LYS A 83 -12.12 -5.27 20.55
C LYS A 83 -12.96 -6.53 20.60
N LEU A 84 -14.20 -6.47 20.14
CA LEU A 84 -15.05 -7.64 19.90
C LEU A 84 -14.47 -8.42 18.71
N PRO A 85 -14.00 -9.67 18.89
CA PRO A 85 -13.43 -10.45 17.80
C PRO A 85 -14.52 -10.95 16.86
N MET A 86 -14.82 -10.17 15.81
CA MET A 86 -15.92 -10.45 14.88
C MET A 86 -15.87 -11.85 14.26
N GLY A 87 -14.67 -12.39 13.99
CA GLY A 87 -14.51 -13.77 13.51
C GLY A 87 -14.93 -14.87 14.50
N ARG A 88 -15.27 -14.53 15.74
CA ARG A 88 -15.80 -15.45 16.76
C ARG A 88 -17.27 -15.19 17.12
N VAL A 89 -17.92 -14.26 16.43
CA VAL A 89 -19.33 -13.92 16.66
C VAL A 89 -20.17 -14.62 15.61
N THR A 90 -20.99 -15.57 16.06
CA THR A 90 -21.89 -16.33 15.17
C THR A 90 -23.36 -16.06 15.47
N LYS A 91 -23.65 -15.63 16.70
CA LYS A 91 -24.98 -15.28 17.20
C LYS A 91 -24.88 -14.17 18.25
N THR A 92 -26.00 -13.50 18.53
CA THR A 92 -26.03 -12.34 19.43
C THR A 92 -25.50 -12.62 20.83
N GLU A 93 -25.70 -13.83 21.38
CA GLU A 93 -25.24 -14.22 22.72
C GLU A 93 -23.71 -14.31 22.83
N ASP A 94 -22.99 -14.43 21.70
CA ASP A 94 -21.53 -14.42 21.71
C ASP A 94 -20.98 -13.08 22.21
N PHE A 95 -21.72 -11.98 22.04
CA PHE A 95 -21.31 -10.66 22.52
C PHE A 95 -21.04 -10.66 24.03
N ASP A 96 -22.04 -11.03 24.84
CA ASP A 96 -21.92 -10.98 26.30
C ASP A 96 -20.88 -11.99 26.80
N ARG A 97 -20.84 -13.17 26.18
CA ARG A 97 -19.85 -14.20 26.50
C ARG A 97 -18.43 -13.69 26.26
N LEU A 98 -18.15 -13.11 25.09
CA LEU A 98 -16.82 -12.61 24.72
C LEU A 98 -16.41 -11.42 25.59
N LEU A 99 -17.29 -10.42 25.77
CA LEU A 99 -17.00 -9.27 26.61
C LEU A 99 -16.69 -9.68 28.06
N ASN A 100 -17.45 -10.60 28.65
CA ASN A 100 -17.19 -11.09 30.00
C ASN A 100 -15.83 -11.82 30.11
N ILE A 101 -15.44 -12.59 29.09
CA ILE A 101 -14.12 -13.22 29.04
C ILE A 101 -13.02 -12.15 28.99
N GLN A 102 -13.18 -11.12 28.15
CA GLN A 102 -12.21 -10.04 27.99
C GLN A 102 -12.02 -9.24 29.28
N LEU A 103 -13.11 -8.86 29.95
CA LEU A 103 -13.07 -8.18 31.25
C LEU A 103 -12.35 -9.02 32.31
N LYS A 104 -12.58 -10.34 32.33
CA LYS A 104 -11.85 -11.25 33.23
C LYS A 104 -10.36 -11.32 32.92
N LYS A 105 -9.97 -11.42 31.64
CA LYS A 105 -8.55 -11.41 31.22
C LYS A 105 -7.86 -10.10 31.60
N LEU A 106 -8.54 -8.98 31.36
CA LEU A 106 -8.07 -7.64 31.69
C LEU A 106 -8.12 -7.31 33.19
N GLN A 107 -8.71 -8.18 34.01
CA GLN A 107 -8.82 -8.02 35.47
C GLN A 107 -9.46 -6.67 35.85
N THR A 108 -10.51 -6.28 35.13
CA THR A 108 -11.28 -5.04 35.34
C THR A 108 -12.74 -5.29 35.04
N ASP A 109 -13.62 -4.47 35.61
CA ASP A 109 -15.07 -4.49 35.42
C ASP A 109 -15.54 -3.63 34.23
N TYR A 110 -14.66 -2.78 33.67
CA TYR A 110 -14.99 -1.97 32.50
C TYR A 110 -13.79 -1.68 31.58
N VAL A 111 -14.10 -1.41 30.31
CA VAL A 111 -13.18 -0.78 29.35
C VAL A 111 -13.68 0.60 28.96
N ASP A 112 -12.76 1.50 28.63
CA ASP A 112 -13.07 2.88 28.28
C ASP A 112 -13.75 2.96 26.92
N ILE A 113 -13.26 2.23 25.92
CA ILE A 113 -13.94 2.08 24.62
C ILE A 113 -13.88 0.61 24.22
N TYR A 114 -15.01 0.08 23.74
CA TYR A 114 -15.07 -1.25 23.14
C TYR A 114 -15.41 -1.11 21.66
N ILE A 115 -14.62 -1.77 20.81
CA ILE A 115 -14.73 -1.58 19.37
C ILE A 115 -15.06 -2.86 18.62
N PHE A 116 -15.82 -2.78 17.53
CA PHE A 116 -15.91 -3.88 16.57
C PHE A 116 -14.58 -4.08 15.85
N HIS A 117 -14.02 -5.28 15.88
CA HIS A 117 -12.70 -5.55 15.30
C HIS A 117 -12.78 -5.77 13.78
N GLY A 118 -12.13 -4.89 13.01
CA GLY A 118 -11.84 -5.09 11.59
C GLY A 118 -13.10 -5.07 10.72
N LEU A 119 -13.92 -4.03 10.88
CA LEU A 119 -15.11 -3.88 10.04
C LEU A 119 -14.74 -3.74 8.57
N SER A 120 -15.50 -4.47 7.77
CA SER A 120 -15.58 -4.51 6.32
C SER A 120 -17.04 -4.69 5.94
N LYS A 121 -17.38 -4.67 4.64
CA LYS A 121 -18.78 -4.80 4.23
C LYS A 121 -19.45 -6.07 4.80
N PRO A 122 -18.86 -7.28 4.69
CA PRO A 122 -19.48 -8.49 5.25
C PRO A 122 -19.62 -8.48 6.77
N THR A 123 -18.60 -8.04 7.50
CA THR A 123 -18.64 -8.03 8.97
C THR A 123 -19.59 -6.95 9.50
N PHE A 124 -19.76 -5.85 8.77
CA PHE A 124 -20.75 -4.84 9.10
C PHE A 124 -22.19 -5.32 8.85
N GLU A 125 -22.45 -6.07 7.78
CA GLU A 125 -23.75 -6.74 7.61
C GLU A 125 -24.04 -7.72 8.76
N LEU A 126 -23.03 -8.42 9.27
CA LEU A 126 -23.17 -9.29 10.44
C LEU A 126 -23.52 -8.49 11.71
N VAL A 127 -22.88 -7.33 11.94
CA VAL A 127 -23.22 -6.41 13.05
C VAL A 127 -24.69 -6.03 13.00
N LYS A 128 -25.22 -5.68 11.82
CA LYS A 128 -26.63 -5.32 11.62
C LYS A 128 -27.55 -6.53 11.84
N LYS A 129 -27.22 -7.68 11.25
CA LYS A 129 -28.02 -8.91 11.33
C LYS A 129 -28.20 -9.40 12.76
N LEU A 130 -27.17 -9.30 13.59
CA LEU A 130 -27.17 -9.78 14.97
C LEU A 130 -27.52 -8.69 16.00
N ASP A 131 -27.88 -7.49 15.54
CA ASP A 131 -28.23 -6.33 16.38
C ASP A 131 -27.15 -6.00 17.43
N LEU A 132 -25.87 -6.08 17.04
CA LEU A 132 -24.76 -5.95 17.99
C LEU A 132 -24.56 -4.52 18.51
N ILE A 133 -25.07 -3.50 17.79
CA ILE A 133 -25.05 -2.12 18.30
C ILE A 133 -25.90 -2.01 19.56
N LYS A 134 -27.10 -2.60 19.56
CA LYS A 134 -27.95 -2.64 20.75
C LYS A 134 -27.24 -3.32 21.93
N LYS A 135 -26.50 -4.40 21.67
CA LYS A 135 -25.66 -5.06 22.70
C LYS A 135 -24.54 -4.16 23.24
N MET A 136 -23.90 -3.35 22.38
CA MET A 136 -22.95 -2.33 22.81
C MET A 136 -23.63 -1.28 23.72
N GLU A 137 -24.82 -0.81 23.36
CA GLU A 137 -25.59 0.16 24.15
C GLU A 137 -26.02 -0.40 25.51
N GLU A 138 -26.47 -1.66 25.54
CA GLU A 138 -26.75 -2.40 26.78
C GLU A 138 -25.49 -2.54 27.65
N ALA A 139 -24.33 -2.84 27.08
CA ALA A 139 -23.07 -2.90 27.82
C ALA A 139 -22.64 -1.53 28.35
N LYS A 140 -22.89 -0.45 27.58
CA LYS A 140 -22.60 0.94 27.96
C LYS A 140 -23.49 1.38 29.13
N SER A 141 -24.78 1.10 29.04
CA SER A 141 -25.75 1.38 30.12
C SER A 141 -25.48 0.57 31.39
N ASN A 142 -25.01 -0.67 31.27
CA ASN A 142 -24.56 -1.50 32.40
C ASN A 142 -23.15 -1.12 32.92
N GLY A 143 -22.51 -0.10 32.35
CA GLY A 143 -21.23 0.43 32.81
C GLY A 143 -20.00 -0.38 32.44
N LYS A 144 -20.15 -1.51 31.73
CA LYS A 144 -19.06 -2.40 31.30
C LYS A 144 -18.18 -1.80 30.20
N ILE A 145 -18.74 -0.88 29.42
CA ILE A 145 -18.00 -0.09 28.43
C ILE A 145 -18.38 1.38 28.60
N LYS A 146 -17.49 2.34 28.29
CA LYS A 146 -17.83 3.78 28.34
C LYS A 146 -18.06 4.39 26.97
N GLY A 147 -17.46 3.84 25.92
CA GLY A 147 -17.63 4.26 24.53
C GLY A 147 -17.71 3.09 23.55
N ILE A 148 -18.22 3.38 22.36
CA ILE A 148 -18.49 2.43 21.28
C ILE A 148 -17.74 2.89 20.02
N GLY A 149 -16.95 2.02 19.42
CA GLY A 149 -16.23 2.32 18.19
C GLY A 149 -16.08 1.14 17.27
N PHE A 150 -15.21 1.29 16.28
CA PHE A 150 -14.81 0.22 15.37
C PHE A 150 -13.39 0.43 14.86
N SER A 151 -12.71 -0.67 14.49
CA SER A 151 -11.57 -0.60 13.58
C SER A 151 -12.00 -1.02 12.17
N PHE A 152 -11.24 -0.63 11.14
CA PHE A 152 -11.71 -0.70 9.76
C PHE A 152 -10.66 -1.23 8.76
N HIS A 153 -11.10 -2.06 7.81
CA HIS A 153 -10.27 -2.68 6.76
C HIS A 153 -11.03 -2.91 5.43
N ASP A 154 -11.58 -1.85 4.82
CA ASP A 154 -12.26 -1.92 3.52
C ASP A 154 -12.13 -0.57 2.77
N SER A 155 -12.87 -0.35 1.69
CA SER A 155 -12.86 0.87 0.89
C SER A 155 -13.52 2.07 1.59
N TYR A 156 -13.12 3.29 1.20
CA TYR A 156 -13.74 4.53 1.68
C TYR A 156 -15.27 4.57 1.57
N VAL A 157 -15.85 3.96 0.53
CA VAL A 157 -17.32 3.90 0.37
C VAL A 157 -17.98 3.15 1.52
N VAL A 158 -17.42 1.99 1.89
CA VAL A 158 -17.88 1.20 3.03
C VAL A 158 -17.60 1.92 4.35
N PHE A 159 -16.44 2.58 4.47
CA PHE A 159 -16.12 3.38 5.65
C PHE A 159 -17.18 4.45 5.90
N LYS A 160 -17.55 5.19 4.85
CA LYS A 160 -18.57 6.25 4.94
C LYS A 160 -19.95 5.69 5.32
N GLU A 161 -20.34 4.54 4.76
CA GLU A 161 -21.58 3.84 5.15
C GLU A 161 -21.60 3.54 6.65
N ILE A 162 -20.49 3.01 7.19
CA ILE A 162 -20.38 2.68 8.62
C ILE A 162 -20.47 3.95 9.47
N ILE A 163 -19.71 5.00 9.11
CA ILE A 163 -19.71 6.29 9.82
C ILE A 163 -21.12 6.90 9.89
N ASP A 164 -21.90 6.83 8.81
CA ASP A 164 -23.23 7.43 8.76
C ASP A 164 -24.33 6.58 9.43
N TYR A 165 -24.04 5.32 9.74
CA TYR A 165 -25.01 4.40 10.33
C TYR A 165 -25.25 4.63 11.83
N TYR A 166 -24.24 5.11 12.56
CA TYR A 166 -24.29 5.25 14.02
C TYR A 166 -23.47 6.43 14.53
N ASN A 167 -23.81 6.95 15.71
CA ASN A 167 -23.06 8.00 16.39
C ASN A 167 -21.86 7.36 17.14
N TRP A 168 -20.82 7.02 16.40
CA TRP A 168 -19.62 6.38 16.95
C TRP A 168 -18.82 7.32 17.86
N ASP A 169 -18.26 6.79 18.94
CA ASP A 169 -17.32 7.54 19.78
C ASP A 169 -15.90 7.55 19.17
N MET A 170 -15.53 6.49 18.44
CA MET A 170 -14.18 6.29 17.90
C MET A 170 -14.16 5.47 16.61
N ALA A 171 -13.30 5.85 15.67
CA ALA A 171 -12.90 5.06 14.50
C ALA A 171 -11.38 4.83 14.52
N GLN A 172 -10.97 3.57 14.45
CA GLN A 172 -9.56 3.19 14.33
C GLN A 172 -9.24 2.79 12.88
N ILE A 173 -8.32 3.53 12.24
CA ILE A 173 -8.00 3.36 10.81
C ILE A 173 -6.51 3.14 10.59
N GLN A 174 -6.16 2.42 9.54
CA GLN A 174 -4.79 2.39 9.03
C GLN A 174 -4.50 3.69 8.28
N TRP A 175 -3.44 4.39 8.67
CA TRP A 175 -3.02 5.59 7.97
C TRP A 175 -1.53 5.92 8.24
N ASN A 176 -0.78 6.20 7.17
CA ASN A 176 0.63 6.60 7.22
C ASN A 176 1.00 7.28 5.89
N PHE A 177 2.20 7.88 5.77
CA PHE A 177 2.56 8.64 4.57
C PHE A 177 2.61 7.81 3.28
N VAL A 178 2.80 6.49 3.36
CA VAL A 178 2.78 5.59 2.19
C VAL A 178 1.34 5.24 1.80
N ASP A 179 0.51 4.88 2.78
CA ASP A 179 -0.83 4.30 2.60
C ASP A 179 -1.99 5.31 2.80
N HIS A 180 -1.72 6.62 2.79
CA HIS A 180 -2.73 7.65 3.09
C HIS A 180 -3.93 7.68 2.13
N ASN A 181 -3.83 7.03 0.96
CA ASN A 181 -4.92 6.88 -0.03
C ASN A 181 -5.52 5.47 -0.07
N THR A 182 -5.20 4.62 0.91
CA THR A 182 -5.68 3.24 1.02
C THR A 182 -6.77 3.12 2.09
N GLN A 183 -7.69 2.17 1.92
CA GLN A 183 -8.83 1.92 2.83
C GLN A 183 -9.69 3.18 3.10
N ALA A 184 -9.72 3.66 4.35
CA ALA A 184 -10.47 4.86 4.74
C ALA A 184 -9.95 6.12 4.05
N THR A 185 -8.66 6.17 3.70
CA THR A 185 -7.95 7.33 3.13
C THR A 185 -7.95 8.56 4.04
N THR A 186 -7.21 9.60 3.66
CA THR A 186 -7.29 10.92 4.30
C THR A 186 -8.72 11.49 4.28
N LYS A 187 -9.50 11.23 3.22
CA LYS A 187 -10.90 11.68 3.14
C LYS A 187 -11.78 11.05 4.23
N GLY A 188 -11.56 9.77 4.55
CA GLY A 188 -12.28 9.08 5.61
C GLY A 188 -11.90 9.61 6.98
N LEU A 189 -10.60 9.82 7.21
CA LEU A 189 -10.07 10.44 8.42
C LEU A 189 -10.76 11.79 8.70
N GLU A 190 -10.70 12.72 7.73
CA GLU A 190 -11.31 14.05 7.84
C GLU A 190 -12.82 13.96 8.00
N TYR A 191 -13.49 13.05 7.29
CA TYR A 191 -14.94 12.87 7.39
C TYR A 191 -15.37 12.40 8.78
N ALA A 192 -14.69 11.39 9.35
CA ALA A 192 -14.98 10.92 10.70
C ALA A 192 -14.78 12.04 11.74
N ALA A 193 -13.67 12.77 11.65
CA ALA A 193 -13.39 13.89 12.54
C ALA A 193 -14.42 15.03 12.42
N SER A 194 -14.90 15.33 11.20
CA SER A 194 -15.95 16.33 10.98
C SER A 194 -17.28 15.99 11.67
N LYS A 195 -17.50 14.71 12.00
CA LYS A 195 -18.66 14.21 12.75
C LYS A 195 -18.42 14.17 14.27
N GLY A 196 -17.25 14.63 14.73
CA GLY A 196 -16.84 14.57 16.14
C GLY A 196 -16.30 13.21 16.58
N ILE A 197 -16.12 12.25 15.66
CA ILE A 197 -15.64 10.91 15.98
C ILE A 197 -14.12 10.98 16.21
N ALA A 198 -13.65 10.38 17.31
CA ALA A 198 -12.22 10.30 17.57
C ALA A 198 -11.52 9.40 16.53
N VAL A 199 -10.46 9.90 15.90
CA VAL A 199 -9.67 9.11 14.95
C VAL A 199 -8.40 8.60 15.61
N VAL A 200 -8.30 7.28 15.74
CA VAL A 200 -7.10 6.59 16.20
C VAL A 200 -6.38 5.98 15.00
N VAL A 201 -5.12 6.34 14.79
CA VAL A 201 -4.33 5.84 13.67
C VAL A 201 -3.52 4.62 14.11
N MET A 202 -3.80 3.47 13.49
CA MET A 202 -2.98 2.27 13.58
C MET A 202 -2.06 2.11 12.35
N GLU A 203 -1.07 1.23 12.49
CA GLU A 203 0.03 1.05 11.52
C GLU A 203 0.72 2.36 11.06
N PRO A 204 1.04 3.30 11.97
CA PRO A 204 1.70 4.56 11.60
C PRO A 204 3.09 4.34 10.97
N ILE A 205 3.72 3.18 11.25
CA ILE A 205 5.05 2.80 10.76
C ILE A 205 4.97 1.55 9.83
N LYS A 206 3.79 1.23 9.30
CA LYS A 206 3.56 0.11 8.35
C LYS A 206 4.24 -1.21 8.76
N GLY A 207 3.91 -1.69 9.97
CA GLY A 207 4.49 -2.93 10.52
C GLY A 207 6.00 -2.88 10.81
N GLY A 208 6.57 -1.68 10.97
CA GLY A 208 8.00 -1.44 11.20
C GLY A 208 8.80 -1.19 9.92
N LYS A 209 8.17 -1.29 8.74
CA LYS A 209 8.84 -1.06 7.46
C LYS A 209 9.36 0.38 7.31
N LEU A 210 8.63 1.36 7.85
CA LEU A 210 9.05 2.77 7.79
C LEU A 210 10.18 3.10 8.79
N ALA A 211 10.43 2.22 9.77
CA ALA A 211 11.55 2.35 10.71
C ALA A 211 12.86 1.72 10.19
N ASN A 212 12.80 0.93 9.10
CA ASN A 212 13.94 0.20 8.54
C ASN A 212 14.09 0.53 7.04
N PRO A 213 14.51 1.76 6.69
CA PRO A 213 14.67 2.19 5.30
C PRO A 213 15.78 1.44 4.56
N SER A 214 15.73 1.44 3.22
CA SER A 214 16.91 1.11 2.39
C SER A 214 17.89 2.27 2.35
N LYS A 215 19.14 2.01 1.99
CA LYS A 215 20.20 3.01 1.81
C LYS A 215 19.76 4.26 1.02
N GLU A 216 19.03 4.10 -0.08
CA GLU A 216 18.56 5.25 -0.87
C GLU A 216 17.53 6.11 -0.13
N ILE A 217 16.72 5.50 0.74
CA ILE A 217 15.79 6.25 1.60
C ILE A 217 16.56 6.89 2.76
N GLU A 218 17.61 6.24 3.26
CA GLU A 218 18.54 6.85 4.23
C GLU A 218 19.20 8.09 3.64
N GLU A 219 19.65 8.07 2.38
CA GLU A 219 20.21 9.23 1.68
C GLU A 219 19.19 10.39 1.59
N ILE A 220 17.90 10.09 1.34
CA ILE A 220 16.82 11.08 1.38
C ILE A 220 16.68 11.68 2.79
N ILE A 221 16.68 10.83 3.83
CA ILE A 221 16.60 11.27 5.23
C ILE A 221 17.84 12.11 5.62
N GLU A 222 19.02 11.72 5.16
CA GLU A 222 20.27 12.44 5.40
C GLU A 222 20.29 13.82 4.75
N SER A 223 19.59 13.99 3.62
CA SER A 223 19.42 15.31 2.99
C SER A 223 18.56 16.27 3.80
N ALA A 224 17.82 15.78 4.81
CA ALA A 224 16.91 16.59 5.59
C ALA A 224 17.64 17.63 6.46
N PRO A 225 17.08 18.86 6.57
CA PRO A 225 17.65 19.91 7.42
C PRO A 225 17.57 19.54 8.91
N ASN A 226 16.47 18.92 9.32
CA ASN A 226 16.29 18.39 10.68
C ASN A 226 16.60 16.90 10.70
N LYS A 227 17.48 16.49 11.61
CA LYS A 227 17.79 15.07 11.81
C LYS A 227 16.71 14.42 12.67
N ARG A 228 16.15 13.34 12.14
CA ARG A 228 15.13 12.50 12.78
C ARG A 228 15.46 11.05 12.48
N THR A 229 15.07 10.14 13.36
CA THR A 229 15.11 8.72 13.05
C THR A 229 14.03 8.38 12.02
N PRO A 230 14.13 7.26 11.29
CA PRO A 230 13.09 6.84 10.36
C PRO A 230 11.72 6.64 11.03
N ALA A 231 11.70 6.15 12.28
CA ALA A 231 10.47 6.03 13.07
C ALA A 231 9.87 7.39 13.43
N ASP A 232 10.68 8.37 13.87
CA ASP A 232 10.21 9.72 14.17
C ASP A 232 9.60 10.38 12.91
N TRP A 233 10.22 10.25 11.73
CA TRP A 233 9.63 10.74 10.48
C TRP A 233 8.20 10.23 10.24
N ALA A 234 7.99 8.93 10.41
CA ALA A 234 6.68 8.32 10.23
C ALA A 234 5.66 8.80 11.27
N LEU A 235 6.05 8.89 12.54
CA LEU A 235 5.17 9.31 13.62
C LEU A 235 4.81 10.81 13.54
N GLN A 236 5.79 11.67 13.24
CA GLN A 236 5.58 13.11 13.10
C GLN A 236 4.67 13.44 11.92
N TYR A 237 4.75 12.70 10.82
CA TYR A 237 3.78 12.83 9.73
C TYR A 237 2.35 12.63 10.22
N VAL A 238 2.12 11.57 11.00
CA VAL A 238 0.78 11.26 11.49
C VAL A 238 0.31 12.32 12.49
N TRP A 239 1.16 12.72 13.43
CA TRP A 239 0.84 13.80 14.37
C TRP A 239 0.67 15.16 13.69
N ASN A 240 1.26 15.40 12.53
CA ASN A 240 1.11 16.67 11.83
C ASN A 240 -0.36 16.96 11.46
N HIS A 241 -1.18 15.92 11.28
CA HIS A 241 -2.59 16.06 10.93
C HIS A 241 -3.42 16.52 12.13
N PRO A 242 -4.28 17.56 11.99
CA PRO A 242 -5.09 18.11 13.08
C PRO A 242 -6.11 17.11 13.63
N ASP A 243 -6.70 16.31 12.74
CA ASP A 243 -7.83 15.44 13.07
C ASP A 243 -7.45 14.08 13.69
N VAL A 244 -6.15 13.80 13.83
CA VAL A 244 -5.69 12.58 14.51
C VAL A 244 -5.73 12.79 16.02
N SER A 245 -6.51 11.97 16.74
CA SER A 245 -6.57 11.99 18.21
C SER A 245 -5.40 11.24 18.85
N VAL A 246 -5.11 10.02 18.38
CA VAL A 246 -4.06 9.16 18.94
C VAL A 246 -3.32 8.42 17.82
N VAL A 247 -2.00 8.33 17.95
CA VAL A 247 -1.17 7.44 17.13
C VAL A 247 -0.86 6.18 17.92
N LEU A 248 -1.27 5.04 17.40
CA LEU A 248 -1.08 3.75 18.05
C LEU A 248 0.17 3.05 17.53
N SER A 249 1.17 2.90 18.38
CA SER A 249 2.42 2.20 18.04
C SER A 249 2.55 0.89 18.80
N GLY A 250 2.80 -0.21 18.06
CA GLY A 250 3.24 -1.48 18.64
C GLY A 250 4.76 -1.48 18.76
N MET A 251 5.27 -1.61 19.99
CA MET A 251 6.69 -1.50 20.31
C MET A 251 7.16 -2.84 20.87
N SER A 252 8.13 -3.47 20.20
CA SER A 252 8.65 -4.80 20.55
C SER A 252 9.86 -4.74 21.48
N THR A 253 10.47 -3.56 21.69
CA THR A 253 11.63 -3.38 22.55
C THR A 253 11.48 -2.16 23.47
N PHE A 254 12.19 -2.18 24.59
CA PHE A 254 12.18 -1.06 25.55
C PHE A 254 12.71 0.25 24.94
N ASP A 255 13.70 0.17 24.05
CA ASP A 255 14.26 1.37 23.41
C ASP A 255 13.28 2.01 22.41
N GLN A 256 12.46 1.20 21.70
CA GLN A 256 11.37 1.74 20.89
C GLN A 256 10.34 2.50 21.74
N VAL A 257 10.10 2.06 22.98
CA VAL A 257 9.21 2.78 23.91
C VAL A 257 9.80 4.14 24.28
N LYS A 258 11.09 4.21 24.61
CA LYS A 258 11.76 5.48 24.90
C LYS A 258 11.75 6.42 23.70
N GLU A 259 12.18 5.93 22.53
CA GLU A 259 12.27 6.72 21.30
C GLU A 259 10.90 7.28 20.90
N ASN A 260 9.85 6.46 20.95
CA ASN A 260 8.51 6.90 20.58
C ASN A 260 7.95 7.91 21.60
N ILE A 261 8.27 7.79 22.89
CA ILE A 261 7.89 8.77 23.92
C ILE A 261 8.60 10.11 23.68
N GLU A 262 9.90 10.08 23.39
CA GLU A 262 10.68 11.28 23.03
C GLU A 262 10.11 11.97 21.78
N SER A 263 9.79 11.19 20.75
CA SER A 263 9.12 11.66 19.54
C SER A 263 7.77 12.30 19.86
N ALA A 264 6.95 11.64 20.69
CA ALA A 264 5.62 12.11 21.09
C ALA A 264 5.69 13.41 21.93
N ASN A 265 6.73 13.60 22.73
CA ASN A 265 6.97 14.84 23.48
C ASN A 265 7.16 16.05 22.58
N THR A 266 7.64 15.84 21.36
CA THR A 266 7.84 16.88 20.35
C THR A 266 6.77 16.89 19.27
N SER A 267 5.75 16.03 19.35
CA SER A 267 4.63 16.00 18.40
C SER A 267 3.85 17.32 18.35
N GLY A 268 3.17 17.58 17.23
CA GLY A 268 2.34 18.78 17.06
C GLY A 268 1.58 18.80 15.74
N ILE A 269 0.49 19.56 15.71
CA ILE A 269 -0.32 19.81 14.50
C ILE A 269 0.38 20.86 13.65
N ASN A 270 0.45 20.65 12.33
CA ASN A 270 1.07 21.57 11.38
C ASN A 270 2.49 22.01 11.78
N LYS A 271 3.25 21.08 12.38
CA LYS A 271 4.62 21.32 12.87
C LYS A 271 5.67 21.06 11.79
N LEU A 272 5.39 20.17 10.84
CA LEU A 272 6.30 19.86 9.75
C LEU A 272 6.36 21.02 8.75
N THR A 273 7.58 21.39 8.34
CA THR A 273 7.77 22.42 7.31
C THR A 273 7.41 21.88 5.92
N GLN A 274 7.26 22.78 4.93
CA GLN A 274 7.04 22.36 3.54
C GLN A 274 8.20 21.52 2.98
N GLU A 275 9.42 21.79 3.41
CA GLU A 275 10.61 21.01 3.03
C GLU A 275 10.57 19.61 3.65
N GLU A 276 10.23 19.51 4.93
CA GLU A 276 10.04 18.21 5.61
C GLU A 276 8.91 17.40 4.96
N LEU A 277 7.80 18.04 4.58
CA LEU A 277 6.71 17.40 3.85
C LEU A 277 7.14 16.92 2.46
N LYS A 278 8.00 17.67 1.76
CA LYS A 278 8.58 17.22 0.48
C LYS A 278 9.46 15.98 0.68
N ILE A 279 10.30 15.95 1.70
CA ILE A 279 11.14 14.79 2.03
C ILE A 279 10.27 13.56 2.30
N ILE A 280 9.21 13.71 3.10
CA ILE A 280 8.26 12.62 3.35
C ILE A 280 7.58 12.15 2.05
N SER A 281 7.24 13.07 1.15
CA SER A 281 6.68 12.73 -0.17
C SER A 281 7.67 11.91 -1.01
N ASP A 282 8.95 12.34 -1.05
CA ASP A 282 10.02 11.66 -1.78
C ASP A 282 10.26 10.25 -1.19
N MET A 283 10.28 10.12 0.14
CA MET A 283 10.29 8.83 0.83
C MET A 283 9.08 7.97 0.44
N ALA A 284 7.86 8.52 0.44
CA ALA A 284 6.64 7.80 0.11
C ALA A 284 6.68 7.21 -1.31
N ILE A 285 7.13 8.01 -2.29
CA ILE A 285 7.34 7.57 -3.67
C ILE A 285 8.32 6.39 -3.70
N ARG A 286 9.44 6.51 -2.98
CA ARG A 286 10.46 5.46 -2.97
C ARG A 286 10.00 4.17 -2.32
N TYR A 287 9.29 4.26 -1.18
CA TYR A 287 8.70 3.10 -0.50
C TYR A 287 7.70 2.35 -1.41
N ARG A 288 6.88 3.08 -2.18
CA ARG A 288 5.92 2.47 -3.11
C ARG A 288 6.61 1.74 -4.26
N LYS A 289 7.68 2.31 -4.82
CA LYS A 289 8.49 1.67 -5.87
C LYS A 289 9.19 0.37 -5.42
N LYS A 290 9.30 0.12 -4.12
CA LYS A 290 10.03 -1.02 -3.53
C LYS A 290 9.11 -2.10 -2.94
N SER A 291 7.83 -2.11 -3.29
CA SER A 291 6.90 -3.16 -2.85
C SER A 291 6.08 -3.64 -4.04
N VAL A 292 6.30 -4.89 -4.46
CA VAL A 292 5.43 -5.55 -5.45
C VAL A 292 4.16 -6.07 -4.80
N ILE A 293 4.28 -6.59 -3.57
CA ILE A 293 3.15 -6.99 -2.75
C ILE A 293 2.99 -5.97 -1.61
N PRO A 294 1.81 -5.36 -1.41
CA PRO A 294 1.57 -4.34 -0.39
C PRO A 294 1.40 -4.92 1.03
N CYS A 295 2.09 -6.01 1.35
CA CYS A 295 2.04 -6.68 2.65
C CYS A 295 2.67 -5.82 3.76
N THR A 296 2.00 -5.77 4.92
CA THR A 296 2.46 -5.04 6.12
C THR A 296 3.13 -5.96 7.15
N PHE A 297 3.22 -7.26 6.87
CA PHE A 297 3.78 -8.28 7.77
C PHE A 297 3.09 -8.29 9.14
N CYS A 298 1.76 -8.12 9.14
CA CYS A 298 0.92 -8.08 10.34
C CYS A 298 0.59 -9.46 10.93
N GLU A 299 0.86 -10.53 10.18
CA GLU A 299 0.68 -11.93 10.57
C GLU A 299 -0.77 -12.36 10.86
N TYR A 300 -1.78 -11.54 10.54
CA TYR A 300 -3.19 -11.95 10.69
C TYR A 300 -3.56 -13.20 9.86
N CYS A 301 -2.84 -13.45 8.77
CA CYS A 301 -3.00 -14.63 7.95
C CYS A 301 -2.38 -15.91 8.55
N GLN A 302 -1.77 -15.84 9.74
CA GLN A 302 -1.14 -16.97 10.43
C GLN A 302 -2.00 -17.52 11.60
N PRO A 303 -1.86 -18.82 11.95
CA PRO A 303 -1.12 -19.85 11.21
C PRO A 303 -1.83 -20.22 9.90
N CYS A 304 -1.06 -20.57 8.87
CA CYS A 304 -1.59 -21.12 7.62
C CYS A 304 -1.91 -22.62 7.79
N PRO A 305 -3.09 -23.10 7.38
CA PRO A 305 -3.44 -24.53 7.49
C PRO A 305 -2.48 -25.47 6.75
N SER A 306 -1.78 -24.97 5.73
CA SER A 306 -0.76 -25.71 4.96
C SER A 306 0.67 -25.43 5.43
N GLY A 307 0.86 -24.78 6.58
CA GLY A 307 2.16 -24.47 7.16
C GLY A 307 2.98 -23.41 6.41
N VAL A 308 2.38 -22.68 5.45
CA VAL A 308 3.07 -21.61 4.72
C VAL A 308 3.34 -20.42 5.63
N ASN A 309 4.59 -19.98 5.74
CA ASN A 309 4.94 -18.72 6.38
C ASN A 309 4.70 -17.53 5.43
N ILE A 310 3.43 -17.17 5.19
CA ILE A 310 2.99 -16.15 4.23
C ILE A 310 3.75 -14.81 4.40
N PRO A 311 3.84 -14.20 5.60
CA PRO A 311 4.57 -12.95 5.78
C PRO A 311 6.05 -13.06 5.40
N GLN A 312 6.70 -14.18 5.74
CA GLN A 312 8.10 -14.42 5.41
C GLN A 312 8.32 -14.57 3.90
N ASN A 313 7.46 -15.31 3.21
CA ASN A 313 7.50 -15.45 1.75
C ASN A 313 7.38 -14.08 1.05
N PHE A 314 6.43 -13.25 1.48
CA PHE A 314 6.28 -11.89 0.94
C PHE A 314 7.44 -10.96 1.33
N ARG A 315 8.07 -11.18 2.49
CA ARG A 315 9.26 -10.42 2.93
C ARG A 315 10.45 -10.73 2.04
N LEU A 316 10.68 -12.01 1.74
CA LEU A 316 11.76 -12.45 0.85
C LEU A 316 11.58 -11.92 -0.57
N LEU A 317 10.37 -12.03 -1.14
CA LEU A 317 10.09 -11.52 -2.49
C LEU A 317 10.26 -10.01 -2.56
N ASN A 318 9.55 -9.26 -1.70
CA ASN A 318 9.68 -7.81 -1.69
C ASN A 318 11.15 -7.44 -1.47
N GLY A 319 11.85 -8.17 -0.59
CA GLY A 319 13.28 -8.09 -0.29
C GLY A 319 14.18 -8.03 -1.52
N LEU A 320 13.84 -8.71 -2.62
CA LEU A 320 14.59 -8.64 -3.88
C LEU A 320 14.67 -7.22 -4.48
N LEU A 321 13.71 -6.35 -4.15
CA LEU A 321 13.74 -4.94 -4.53
C LEU A 321 14.59 -4.10 -3.56
N TRP A 322 14.82 -4.57 -2.33
CA TRP A 322 15.50 -3.81 -1.27
C TRP A 322 16.99 -4.07 -1.17
N VAL A 323 17.44 -5.31 -1.37
CA VAL A 323 18.84 -5.70 -1.16
C VAL A 323 19.62 -5.75 -2.47
N GLU A 324 20.89 -5.32 -2.44
CA GLU A 324 21.82 -5.49 -3.58
C GLU A 324 22.12 -6.97 -3.83
N ASN A 325 22.15 -7.80 -2.77
CA ASN A 325 22.41 -9.23 -2.86
C ASN A 325 21.12 -10.06 -2.98
N LYS A 326 20.60 -10.18 -4.19
CA LYS A 326 19.42 -11.02 -4.51
C LYS A 326 19.61 -12.50 -4.14
N GLY A 327 20.85 -13.00 -4.21
CA GLY A 327 21.17 -14.40 -3.95
C GLY A 327 20.88 -14.84 -2.51
N GLU A 328 21.04 -13.93 -1.54
CA GLU A 328 20.73 -14.24 -0.13
C GLU A 328 19.23 -14.47 0.10
N GLN A 329 18.36 -13.70 -0.55
CA GLN A 329 16.92 -13.86 -0.41
C GLN A 329 16.43 -15.17 -1.06
N ILE A 330 16.98 -15.51 -2.22
CA ILE A 330 16.71 -16.78 -2.91
C ILE A 330 17.19 -17.95 -2.04
N ALA A 331 18.40 -17.88 -1.48
CA ALA A 331 18.90 -18.91 -0.56
C ALA A 331 18.03 -19.07 0.69
N LYS A 332 17.61 -17.95 1.30
CA LYS A 332 16.68 -17.96 2.44
C LYS A 332 15.33 -18.58 2.08
N TYR A 333 14.78 -18.28 0.91
CA TYR A 333 13.56 -18.93 0.43
C TYR A 333 13.76 -20.44 0.24
N GLY A 334 14.90 -20.84 -0.34
CA GLY A 334 15.26 -22.24 -0.52
C GLY A 334 15.43 -23.02 0.79
N SER A 335 15.69 -22.34 1.91
CA SER A 335 15.83 -22.94 3.24
C SER A 335 14.50 -23.11 4.01
N LEU A 336 13.41 -22.56 3.48
CA LEU A 336 12.07 -22.74 4.05
C LEU A 336 11.53 -24.13 3.71
N ALA A 337 10.67 -24.69 4.57
CA ALA A 337 10.13 -26.02 4.39
C ALA A 337 9.32 -26.13 3.09
N LYS A 338 9.58 -27.17 2.28
CA LYS A 338 8.93 -27.43 0.99
C LYS A 338 7.97 -28.62 1.03
N SER A 339 7.92 -29.32 2.16
CA SER A 339 7.09 -30.51 2.37
C SER A 339 6.51 -30.57 3.78
N GLU A 340 5.46 -31.36 3.96
CA GLU A 340 4.86 -31.63 5.28
C GLU A 340 5.85 -32.29 6.24
N GLU A 341 6.78 -33.10 5.72
CA GLU A 341 7.81 -33.76 6.54
C GLU A 341 8.83 -32.74 7.08
N GLU A 342 9.23 -31.76 6.27
CA GLU A 342 10.13 -30.69 6.72
C GLU A 342 9.46 -29.79 7.76
N LEU A 343 8.16 -29.48 7.59
CA LEU A 343 7.39 -28.68 8.56
C LEU A 343 7.41 -29.26 9.98
N LYS A 344 7.43 -30.59 10.12
CA LYS A 344 7.51 -31.25 11.44
C LYS A 344 8.77 -30.89 12.23
N THR A 345 9.81 -30.44 11.54
CA THR A 345 11.11 -30.06 12.10
C THR A 345 11.38 -28.55 12.07
N MET A 346 10.53 -27.77 11.39
CA MET A 346 10.77 -26.36 11.07
C MET A 346 9.62 -25.41 11.50
N GLU A 347 8.69 -25.85 12.35
CA GLU A 347 7.65 -25.02 13.02
C GLU A 347 6.97 -23.99 12.11
N ASP A 348 6.09 -24.44 11.21
CA ASP A 348 5.27 -23.59 10.32
C ASP A 348 6.06 -22.57 9.46
N ASN A 349 7.34 -22.85 9.21
CA ASN A 349 8.21 -22.03 8.37
C ASN A 349 8.24 -22.48 6.90
N GLY A 350 7.05 -22.76 6.34
CA GLY A 350 6.88 -23.25 4.97
C GLY A 350 7.05 -22.19 3.89
N ASN A 351 7.56 -22.59 2.73
CA ASN A 351 7.66 -21.73 1.55
C ASN A 351 6.33 -21.64 0.78
N ALA A 352 6.30 -20.84 -0.28
CA ALA A 352 5.08 -20.60 -1.05
C ALA A 352 4.59 -21.82 -1.85
N SER A 353 5.43 -22.84 -2.11
CA SER A 353 5.03 -24.03 -2.87
C SER A 353 4.07 -24.94 -2.10
N LEU A 354 3.97 -24.78 -0.78
CA LEU A 354 3.01 -25.50 0.06
C LEU A 354 1.58 -24.94 -0.03
N CYS A 355 1.36 -23.80 -0.70
CA CYS A 355 0.03 -23.20 -0.78
C CYS A 355 -0.93 -24.05 -1.63
N VAL A 356 -1.96 -24.61 -1.00
CA VAL A 356 -3.04 -25.36 -1.68
C VAL A 356 -4.20 -24.47 -2.15
N LYS A 357 -4.04 -23.14 -2.09
CA LYS A 357 -5.04 -22.14 -2.47
C LYS A 357 -6.40 -22.30 -1.76
N CYS A 358 -6.40 -22.66 -0.47
CA CYS A 358 -7.64 -22.84 0.31
C CYS A 358 -8.44 -21.55 0.54
N GLY A 359 -7.81 -20.37 0.45
CA GLY A 359 -8.47 -19.07 0.55
C GLY A 359 -8.65 -18.51 1.97
N GLU A 360 -8.40 -19.28 3.05
CA GLU A 360 -8.62 -18.82 4.44
C GLU A 360 -7.87 -17.53 4.82
N CYS A 361 -6.71 -17.30 4.19
CA CYS A 361 -5.88 -16.13 4.45
C CYS A 361 -6.47 -14.84 3.86
N ILE A 362 -7.34 -14.93 2.84
CA ILE A 362 -7.93 -13.77 2.16
C ILE A 362 -8.82 -12.99 3.13
N GLU A 363 -9.68 -13.69 3.87
CA GLU A 363 -10.58 -13.07 4.85
C GLU A 363 -9.83 -12.45 6.04
N LYS A 364 -8.66 -12.99 6.36
CA LYS A 364 -7.81 -12.50 7.45
C LYS A 364 -6.92 -11.31 7.02
N CYS A 365 -6.74 -11.08 5.72
CA CYS A 365 -5.80 -10.09 5.22
C CYS A 365 -6.40 -8.67 5.27
N PRO A 366 -5.88 -7.77 6.13
CA PRO A 366 -6.41 -6.41 6.24
C PRO A 366 -6.08 -5.55 5.00
N GLN A 367 -5.10 -5.99 4.21
CA GLN A 367 -4.66 -5.32 2.98
C GLN A 367 -5.44 -5.81 1.75
N MET A 368 -6.41 -6.72 1.91
CA MET A 368 -7.20 -7.31 0.82
C MET A 368 -6.33 -7.93 -0.29
N ILE A 369 -5.20 -8.54 0.11
CA ILE A 369 -4.28 -9.20 -0.82
C ILE A 369 -4.88 -10.56 -1.20
N ASP A 370 -4.90 -10.87 -2.50
CA ASP A 370 -5.12 -12.23 -3.00
C ASP A 370 -3.88 -13.08 -2.70
N ILE A 371 -3.72 -13.45 -1.43
CA ILE A 371 -2.53 -14.12 -0.92
C ILE A 371 -2.20 -15.38 -1.72
N PRO A 372 -3.16 -16.28 -2.04
CA PRO A 372 -2.84 -17.46 -2.84
C PRO A 372 -2.24 -17.15 -4.21
N ASN A 373 -2.78 -16.16 -4.93
CA ASN A 373 -2.24 -15.75 -6.23
C ASN A 373 -0.86 -15.11 -6.09
N GLU A 374 -0.67 -14.28 -5.06
CA GLU A 374 0.63 -13.65 -4.80
C GLU A 374 1.70 -14.66 -4.37
N LEU A 375 1.35 -15.72 -3.61
CA LEU A 375 2.27 -16.81 -3.27
C LEU A 375 2.70 -17.60 -4.51
N GLU A 376 1.82 -17.81 -5.48
CA GLU A 376 2.21 -18.43 -6.76
C GLU A 376 3.27 -17.58 -7.47
N LYS A 377 3.09 -16.26 -7.52
CA LYS A 377 4.08 -15.33 -8.09
C LYS A 377 5.39 -15.34 -7.30
N VAL A 378 5.33 -15.41 -5.97
CA VAL A 378 6.51 -15.55 -5.11
C VAL A 378 7.31 -16.79 -5.50
N HIS A 379 6.64 -17.93 -5.66
CA HIS A 379 7.29 -19.19 -6.02
C HIS A 379 7.96 -19.11 -7.39
N LYS A 380 7.29 -18.54 -8.41
CA LYS A 380 7.87 -18.30 -9.74
C LYS A 380 9.13 -17.44 -9.70
N VAL A 381 9.17 -16.40 -8.85
CA VAL A 381 10.32 -15.50 -8.78
C VAL A 381 11.46 -16.09 -7.94
N LEU A 382 11.17 -16.69 -6.78
CA LEU A 382 12.19 -17.10 -5.81
C LEU A 382 12.69 -18.55 -5.98
N ASP A 383 11.94 -19.43 -6.63
CA ASP A 383 12.35 -20.83 -6.85
C ASP A 383 12.64 -21.10 -8.33
N GLU A 384 11.79 -20.61 -9.24
CA GLU A 384 11.97 -20.78 -10.70
C GLU A 384 12.85 -19.68 -11.33
N GLU A 385 13.36 -18.76 -10.52
CA GLU A 385 14.23 -17.63 -10.91
C GLU A 385 13.64 -16.74 -12.03
N GLN A 386 12.31 -16.68 -12.16
CA GLN A 386 11.68 -15.79 -13.13
C GLN A 386 11.91 -14.32 -12.78
N GLU A 387 12.10 -13.48 -13.79
CA GLU A 387 12.36 -12.05 -13.60
C GLU A 387 11.15 -11.38 -12.91
N ILE A 388 11.37 -10.80 -11.72
CA ILE A 388 10.31 -10.14 -10.92
C ILE A 388 9.53 -9.08 -11.73
N SER A 389 10.22 -8.36 -12.62
CA SER A 389 9.59 -7.36 -13.49
C SER A 389 8.59 -7.99 -14.46
N SER A 390 8.85 -9.21 -14.93
CA SER A 390 7.98 -9.96 -15.83
C SER A 390 6.77 -10.54 -15.09
N VAL A 391 6.96 -11.09 -13.90
CA VAL A 391 5.88 -11.70 -13.12
C VAL A 391 4.89 -10.66 -12.60
N PHE A 392 5.39 -9.46 -12.27
CA PHE A 392 4.59 -8.36 -11.71
C PHE A 392 4.30 -7.23 -12.70
N ASN A 393 4.68 -7.38 -13.97
CA ASN A 393 4.53 -6.35 -15.00
C ASN A 393 5.09 -4.98 -14.59
N LEU A 394 6.21 -4.95 -13.85
CA LEU A 394 6.80 -3.70 -13.34
C LEU A 394 7.37 -2.79 -14.43
N PHE A 395 7.40 -3.27 -15.67
CA PHE A 395 7.85 -2.53 -16.84
C PHE A 395 6.71 -1.75 -17.53
N ILE A 396 5.46 -1.85 -17.05
CA ILE A 396 4.31 -1.21 -17.70
C ILE A 396 3.25 -0.74 -16.68
N ARG A 397 2.66 0.43 -16.90
CA ARG A 397 1.54 1.00 -16.14
C ARG A 397 0.40 1.34 -17.11
N GLY A 398 -0.86 1.16 -16.68
CA GLY A 398 -2.05 1.51 -17.47
C GLY A 398 -2.92 0.29 -17.82
N PRO A 399 -3.88 0.44 -18.76
CA PRO A 399 -4.06 1.62 -19.60
C PRO A 399 -4.82 2.76 -18.91
N ALA A 400 -4.42 4.00 -19.21
CA ALA A 400 -5.32 5.15 -19.14
C ALA A 400 -6.10 5.26 -20.47
N TYR A 401 -7.29 5.83 -20.45
CA TYR A 401 -8.08 6.04 -21.67
C TYR A 401 -8.09 7.52 -22.02
N VAL A 402 -7.72 7.84 -23.25
CA VAL A 402 -7.60 9.22 -23.73
C VAL A 402 -8.31 9.36 -25.07
N ASP A 403 -9.23 10.30 -25.17
CA ASP A 403 -9.75 10.78 -26.45
C ASP A 403 -8.80 11.88 -26.95
N LYS A 404 -8.07 11.62 -28.04
CA LYS A 404 -7.16 12.61 -28.63
C LYS A 404 -7.82 13.17 -29.88
N GLU A 405 -7.93 14.49 -29.94
CA GLU A 405 -8.42 15.19 -31.12
C GLU A 405 -7.43 15.07 -32.29
N LYS A 406 -7.93 15.24 -33.51
CA LYS A 406 -7.14 15.28 -34.73
C LYS A 406 -5.99 16.28 -34.56
N PHE A 407 -4.79 15.82 -34.89
CA PHE A 407 -3.57 16.63 -34.82
C PHE A 407 -2.69 16.38 -36.05
N GLN A 408 -1.76 17.30 -36.28
CA GLN A 408 -0.81 17.19 -37.37
C GLN A 408 0.59 17.04 -36.82
N ILE A 409 1.38 16.22 -37.49
CA ILE A 409 2.79 16.06 -37.20
C ILE A 409 3.62 16.43 -38.42
N ILE A 410 4.83 16.92 -38.15
CA ILE A 410 5.87 17.07 -39.17
C ILE A 410 7.07 16.24 -38.76
N GLY A 411 7.65 15.51 -39.72
CA GLY A 411 8.65 14.51 -39.38
C GLY A 411 9.34 13.88 -40.58
N VAL A 412 10.19 12.90 -40.27
CA VAL A 412 10.87 12.07 -41.26
C VAL A 412 10.19 10.70 -41.28
N GLU A 413 9.79 10.25 -42.47
CA GLU A 413 9.22 8.93 -42.65
C GLU A 413 10.23 7.89 -43.12
N ASN A 414 9.92 6.63 -42.81
CA ASN A 414 10.57 5.47 -43.36
C ASN A 414 9.55 4.36 -43.61
N ILE A 415 9.52 3.85 -44.84
CA ILE A 415 8.67 2.72 -45.24
C ILE A 415 9.59 1.53 -45.55
N GLY A 416 9.18 0.35 -45.11
CA GLY A 416 9.95 -0.87 -45.36
C GLY A 416 9.65 -1.99 -44.38
N LYS A 417 10.35 -3.11 -44.55
CA LYS A 417 10.21 -4.29 -43.70
C LYS A 417 10.70 -4.02 -42.27
N PRO A 418 10.06 -4.58 -41.23
CA PRO A 418 10.50 -4.42 -39.85
C PRO A 418 11.97 -4.85 -39.62
N GLU A 419 12.43 -5.91 -40.29
CA GLU A 419 13.77 -6.49 -40.14
C GLU A 419 14.91 -5.58 -40.62
N THR A 420 14.65 -4.72 -41.59
CA THR A 420 15.65 -3.84 -42.20
C THR A 420 15.57 -2.40 -41.67
N ARG A 421 14.61 -2.12 -40.78
CA ARG A 421 14.35 -0.79 -40.24
C ARG A 421 15.24 -0.50 -39.04
N ASN A 422 16.22 0.38 -39.23
CA ASN A 422 16.93 1.00 -38.10
C ASN A 422 16.19 2.27 -37.65
N GLN A 423 15.38 2.16 -36.58
CA GLN A 423 14.66 3.29 -36.00
C GLN A 423 15.61 4.41 -35.56
N GLY A 424 16.77 4.07 -35.02
CA GLY A 424 17.80 5.03 -34.62
C GLY A 424 18.27 5.91 -35.79
N THR A 425 18.33 5.37 -37.01
CA THR A 425 18.66 6.13 -38.21
C THR A 425 17.58 7.16 -38.56
N VAL A 426 16.30 6.82 -38.38
CA VAL A 426 15.17 7.75 -38.64
C VAL A 426 15.18 8.88 -37.61
N TRP A 427 15.38 8.53 -36.32
CA TRP A 427 15.54 9.51 -35.25
C TRP A 427 16.74 10.44 -35.48
N ALA A 428 17.89 9.91 -35.89
CA ALA A 428 19.07 10.72 -36.19
C ALA A 428 18.84 11.69 -37.36
N LYS A 429 18.15 11.24 -38.43
CA LYS A 429 17.75 12.10 -39.54
C LYS A 429 16.81 13.21 -39.08
N PHE A 430 15.81 12.87 -38.28
CA PHE A 430 14.88 13.86 -37.74
C PHE A 430 15.60 14.89 -36.87
N GLN A 431 16.45 14.45 -35.93
CA GLN A 431 17.22 15.33 -35.05
C GLN A 431 18.11 16.33 -35.82
N ALA A 432 18.72 15.91 -36.92
CA ALA A 432 19.53 16.80 -37.77
C ALA A 432 18.73 17.91 -38.45
N LEU A 433 17.43 17.68 -38.71
CA LEU A 433 16.53 18.61 -39.37
C LEU A 433 15.59 19.34 -38.39
N ALA A 434 15.48 18.87 -37.14
CA ALA A 434 14.47 19.29 -36.19
C ALA A 434 14.55 20.78 -35.81
N SER A 435 15.71 21.42 -35.93
CA SER A 435 15.88 22.86 -35.69
C SER A 435 15.29 23.74 -36.79
N GLN A 436 15.02 23.17 -37.97
CA GLN A 436 14.47 23.87 -39.14
C GLN A 436 12.93 23.90 -39.14
N VAL A 437 12.30 23.19 -38.21
CA VAL A 437 10.84 23.08 -38.14
C VAL A 437 10.26 24.26 -37.34
N PRO A 438 9.53 25.19 -37.99
CA PRO A 438 8.84 26.27 -37.28
C PRO A 438 7.64 25.72 -36.49
N ASN A 439 7.29 26.38 -35.39
CA ASN A 439 6.03 26.14 -34.65
C ASN A 439 5.77 24.70 -34.16
N LYS A 440 6.83 23.89 -34.03
CA LYS A 440 6.75 22.57 -33.40
C LYS A 440 6.52 22.66 -31.90
N ASP A 441 5.76 21.71 -31.37
CA ASP A 441 5.75 21.45 -29.94
C ASP A 441 7.10 20.84 -29.51
N GLN A 442 7.75 21.46 -28.54
CA GLN A 442 9.04 21.03 -28.00
C GLN A 442 8.92 20.21 -26.72
N SER A 443 7.70 20.06 -26.18
CA SER A 443 7.45 19.34 -24.93
C SER A 443 7.61 17.82 -25.09
N HIS A 444 7.50 17.30 -26.31
CA HIS A 444 7.54 15.87 -26.59
C HIS A 444 7.96 15.59 -28.04
N GLY A 445 8.54 14.40 -28.27
CA GLY A 445 8.72 13.81 -29.60
C GLY A 445 7.79 12.62 -29.83
N LEU A 446 7.52 12.31 -31.09
CA LEU A 446 6.61 11.23 -31.50
C LEU A 446 7.31 10.21 -32.39
N GLY A 447 7.13 8.93 -32.09
CA GLY A 447 7.39 7.83 -33.00
C GLY A 447 6.07 7.18 -33.40
N ILE A 448 5.61 7.37 -34.63
CA ILE A 448 4.29 6.91 -35.08
C ILE A 448 4.42 5.69 -35.99
N TYR A 449 3.77 4.59 -35.61
CA TYR A 449 3.57 3.42 -36.46
C TYR A 449 2.21 3.52 -37.15
N MET A 450 2.25 3.47 -38.47
CA MET A 450 1.07 3.38 -39.30
C MET A 450 1.24 2.23 -40.27
N THR A 451 0.14 1.58 -40.59
CA THR A 451 0.14 0.55 -41.63
C THR A 451 -1.11 0.71 -42.47
N THR A 452 -1.07 0.19 -43.68
CA THR A 452 -2.21 0.14 -44.60
C THR A 452 -2.36 -1.28 -45.08
N GLN A 453 -3.52 -1.62 -45.63
CA GLN A 453 -3.72 -2.95 -46.21
C GLN A 453 -2.64 -3.27 -47.26
N GLU A 454 -2.29 -2.31 -48.12
CA GLU A 454 -1.25 -2.47 -49.14
C GLU A 454 0.14 -2.74 -48.53
N LEU A 455 0.52 -2.00 -47.49
CA LEU A 455 1.80 -2.20 -46.81
C LEU A 455 1.85 -3.56 -46.10
N MET A 456 0.75 -3.93 -45.43
CA MET A 456 0.62 -5.22 -44.76
C MET A 456 0.77 -6.39 -45.73
N GLU A 457 0.14 -6.33 -46.90
CA GLU A 457 0.27 -7.34 -47.96
C GLU A 457 1.71 -7.48 -48.49
N LYS A 458 2.49 -6.39 -48.46
CA LYS A 458 3.92 -6.38 -48.82
C LYS A 458 4.85 -6.76 -47.65
N GLY A 459 4.31 -6.97 -46.45
CA GLY A 459 5.10 -7.17 -45.23
C GLY A 459 5.90 -5.94 -44.81
N GLU A 460 5.45 -4.75 -45.22
CA GLU A 460 6.05 -3.46 -44.90
C GLU A 460 5.18 -2.72 -43.88
N ASN A 461 5.77 -1.77 -43.18
CA ASN A 461 5.03 -0.83 -42.33
C ASN A 461 5.49 0.60 -42.65
N ARG A 462 4.86 1.61 -42.06
CA ARG A 462 5.30 3.00 -42.11
C ARG A 462 5.66 3.45 -40.70
N TYR A 463 6.81 4.10 -40.54
CA TYR A 463 7.22 4.71 -39.27
C TYR A 463 7.60 6.15 -39.51
N ILE A 464 7.08 7.05 -38.69
CA ILE A 464 7.29 8.49 -38.78
C ILE A 464 7.85 8.97 -37.46
N VAL A 465 8.97 9.70 -37.49
CA VAL A 465 9.51 10.38 -36.31
C VAL A 465 9.28 11.87 -36.48
N GLY A 466 8.64 12.52 -35.52
CA GLY A 466 8.26 13.92 -35.65
C GLY A 466 7.88 14.62 -34.36
N ASN A 467 7.43 15.87 -34.51
CA ASN A 467 6.78 16.64 -33.46
C ASN A 467 5.36 17.03 -33.91
N GLU A 468 4.45 17.21 -32.95
CA GLU A 468 3.16 17.84 -33.20
C GLU A 468 3.38 19.31 -33.63
N ILE A 469 2.56 19.79 -34.57
CA ILE A 469 2.59 21.17 -35.06
C ILE A 469 1.21 21.81 -34.97
N SER A 470 1.19 23.10 -34.63
CA SER A 470 -0.05 23.87 -34.53
C SER A 470 -0.44 24.58 -35.84
N GLN A 471 0.54 24.86 -36.70
CA GLN A 471 0.35 25.53 -38.00
C GLN A 471 1.36 24.99 -39.02
N ILE A 472 0.99 25.05 -40.29
CA ILE A 472 1.83 24.65 -41.42
C ILE A 472 2.28 25.92 -42.15
N ASP A 473 3.55 26.26 -42.01
CA ASP A 473 4.15 27.40 -42.73
C ASP A 473 5.00 26.93 -43.92
N ASP A 474 6.01 26.10 -43.64
CA ASP A 474 6.95 25.55 -44.61
C ASP A 474 7.38 24.14 -44.19
N VAL A 475 7.62 23.25 -45.15
CA VAL A 475 8.05 21.87 -44.91
C VAL A 475 9.50 21.73 -45.36
N PRO A 476 10.45 21.57 -44.41
CA PRO A 476 11.85 21.39 -44.76
C PRO A 476 12.07 20.22 -45.72
N GLU A 477 13.05 20.36 -46.62
CA GLU A 477 13.39 19.30 -47.57
C GLU A 477 13.73 17.99 -46.83
N GLY A 478 13.09 16.90 -47.24
CA GLY A 478 13.23 15.58 -46.60
C GLY A 478 12.28 15.31 -45.43
N MET A 479 11.36 16.24 -45.13
CA MET A 479 10.26 16.01 -44.18
C MET A 479 8.90 15.83 -44.85
N ILE A 480 7.97 15.25 -44.10
CA ILE A 480 6.57 15.08 -44.47
C ILE A 480 5.65 15.68 -43.40
N ILE A 481 4.41 15.96 -43.78
CA ILE A 481 3.32 16.23 -42.84
C ILE A 481 2.36 15.05 -42.86
N GLU A 482 1.96 14.59 -41.68
CA GLU A 482 0.94 13.57 -41.51
C GLU A 482 -0.18 14.10 -40.61
N THR A 483 -1.42 13.80 -40.97
CA THR A 483 -2.58 14.14 -40.16
C THR A 483 -3.08 12.88 -39.45
N ILE A 484 -3.05 12.90 -38.13
CA ILE A 484 -3.57 11.80 -37.30
C ILE A 484 -5.02 12.12 -36.96
N PRO A 485 -5.99 11.23 -37.27
CA PRO A 485 -7.41 11.50 -37.02
C PRO A 485 -7.73 11.51 -35.52
N SER A 486 -8.87 12.14 -35.16
CA SER A 486 -9.40 12.03 -33.80
C SER A 486 -9.68 10.55 -33.50
N GLN A 487 -9.19 10.06 -32.36
CA GLN A 487 -9.28 8.66 -32.01
C GLN A 487 -9.20 8.47 -30.49
N LYS A 488 -9.87 7.42 -30.00
CA LYS A 488 -9.71 6.95 -28.62
C LYS A 488 -8.50 6.03 -28.50
N TYR A 489 -7.70 6.25 -27.46
CA TYR A 489 -6.48 5.52 -27.17
C TYR A 489 -6.53 4.87 -25.79
N ALA A 490 -5.99 3.65 -25.71
CA ALA A 490 -5.45 3.10 -24.49
C ALA A 490 -3.97 3.49 -24.39
N VAL A 491 -3.60 4.19 -23.32
CA VAL A 491 -2.26 4.71 -23.08
C VAL A 491 -1.58 3.88 -22.01
N PHE A 492 -0.47 3.23 -22.38
CA PHE A 492 0.37 2.46 -21.47
C PHE A 492 1.69 3.17 -21.25
N THR A 493 2.09 3.38 -20.00
CA THR A 493 3.42 3.90 -19.68
C THR A 493 4.40 2.74 -19.53
N LEU A 494 5.36 2.62 -20.43
CA LEU A 494 6.56 1.80 -20.24
C LEU A 494 7.42 2.42 -19.14
N ILE A 495 7.88 1.59 -18.20
CA ILE A 495 8.76 1.95 -17.10
C ILE A 495 10.13 1.29 -17.30
N GLY A 496 11.17 2.09 -17.23
CA GLY A 496 12.57 1.70 -17.35
C GLY A 496 13.11 1.69 -18.78
N SER A 497 14.08 0.81 -19.03
CA SER A 497 14.83 0.80 -20.29
C SER A 497 13.96 0.51 -21.51
N LEU A 498 14.26 1.14 -22.66
CA LEU A 498 13.69 0.81 -23.98
C LEU A 498 13.83 -0.67 -24.36
N ARG A 499 14.74 -1.43 -23.74
CA ARG A 499 14.81 -2.89 -23.91
C ARG A 499 13.50 -3.61 -23.55
N ASN A 500 12.67 -3.00 -22.70
CA ASN A 500 11.36 -3.51 -22.33
C ASN A 500 10.27 -3.24 -23.37
N ILE A 501 10.53 -2.46 -24.43
CA ILE A 501 9.48 -2.07 -25.39
C ILE A 501 8.85 -3.27 -26.09
N GLN A 502 9.65 -4.28 -26.44
CA GLN A 502 9.15 -5.54 -27.02
C GLN A 502 8.29 -6.33 -26.03
N LYS A 503 8.69 -6.40 -24.76
CA LYS A 503 7.89 -7.04 -23.70
C LYS A 503 6.55 -6.31 -23.50
N THR A 504 6.59 -4.98 -23.55
CA THR A 504 5.44 -4.08 -23.41
C THR A 504 4.44 -4.30 -24.55
N HIS A 505 4.90 -4.29 -25.81
CA HIS A 505 4.05 -4.61 -26.96
C HIS A 505 3.47 -6.02 -26.90
N ARG A 506 4.26 -7.02 -26.45
CA ARG A 506 3.78 -8.39 -26.28
C ARG A 506 2.63 -8.44 -25.29
N TYR A 507 2.79 -7.86 -24.11
CA TYR A 507 1.72 -7.78 -23.11
C TYR A 507 0.46 -7.10 -23.66
N ILE A 508 0.62 -5.95 -24.32
CA ILE A 508 -0.51 -5.21 -24.91
C ILE A 508 -1.27 -6.06 -25.93
N ASN A 509 -0.55 -6.75 -26.82
CA ASN A 509 -1.16 -7.45 -27.96
C ASN A 509 -1.65 -8.86 -27.62
N GLU A 510 -0.84 -9.63 -26.91
CA GLU A 510 -1.08 -11.06 -26.67
C GLU A 510 -1.84 -11.32 -25.37
N ASP A 511 -1.86 -10.37 -24.43
CA ASP A 511 -2.61 -10.50 -23.19
C ASP A 511 -3.75 -9.47 -23.13
N TRP A 512 -3.43 -8.18 -23.03
CA TRP A 512 -4.44 -7.16 -22.74
C TRP A 512 -5.50 -7.04 -23.86
N LEU A 513 -5.11 -6.82 -25.12
CA LEU A 513 -6.06 -6.68 -26.24
C LEU A 513 -6.86 -7.96 -26.48
N LEU A 514 -6.21 -9.12 -26.41
CA LEU A 514 -6.85 -10.42 -26.63
C LEU A 514 -7.94 -10.70 -25.59
N ASN A 515 -7.67 -10.38 -24.33
CA ASN A 515 -8.55 -10.66 -23.20
C ASN A 515 -9.46 -9.48 -22.82
N ASN A 516 -9.37 -8.32 -23.47
CA ASN A 516 -10.18 -7.15 -23.12
C ASN A 516 -11.67 -7.38 -23.48
N PRO A 517 -12.62 -7.28 -22.54
CA PRO A 517 -14.03 -7.55 -22.84
C PRO A 517 -14.75 -6.41 -23.57
N ARG A 518 -14.18 -5.20 -23.59
CA ARG A 518 -14.87 -3.98 -24.05
C ARG A 518 -14.28 -3.40 -25.33
N TYR A 519 -12.97 -3.45 -25.46
CA TYR A 519 -12.26 -2.74 -26.51
C TYR A 519 -11.48 -3.70 -27.40
N GLU A 520 -11.45 -3.38 -28.69
CA GLU A 520 -10.54 -3.98 -29.66
C GLU A 520 -9.68 -2.90 -30.33
N ARG A 521 -8.62 -3.34 -30.99
CA ARG A 521 -7.70 -2.45 -31.70
C ARG A 521 -8.37 -1.91 -32.96
N VAL A 522 -8.23 -0.61 -33.22
CA VAL A 522 -8.69 -0.02 -34.48
C VAL A 522 -7.82 -0.54 -35.63
N PRO A 523 -8.39 -1.17 -36.65
CA PRO A 523 -7.64 -1.62 -37.82
C PRO A 523 -6.93 -0.45 -38.48
N PHE A 524 -5.62 -0.60 -38.75
CA PHE A 524 -4.78 0.42 -39.39
C PHE A 524 -4.69 1.77 -38.64
N GLY A 525 -5.13 1.82 -37.37
CA GLY A 525 -5.01 3.01 -36.54
C GLY A 525 -3.54 3.39 -36.31
N ALA A 526 -3.28 4.69 -36.20
CA ALA A 526 -1.94 5.19 -35.88
C ALA A 526 -1.61 4.92 -34.42
N GLU A 527 -0.63 4.05 -34.17
CA GLU A 527 0.00 3.84 -32.86
C GLU A 527 1.15 4.82 -32.70
N PHE A 528 1.36 5.37 -31.51
CA PHE A 528 2.55 6.21 -31.30
C PHE A 528 3.17 6.15 -29.92
N GLU A 529 4.50 6.27 -29.94
CA GLU A 529 5.39 6.44 -28.80
C GLU A 529 5.51 7.93 -28.48
N TRP A 530 5.32 8.31 -27.21
CA TRP A 530 5.33 9.69 -26.74
C TRP A 530 6.53 9.97 -25.82
N TYR A 531 7.54 10.63 -26.37
CA TYR A 531 8.81 10.90 -25.70
C TYR A 531 8.82 12.30 -25.09
N ASP A 532 8.43 12.44 -23.82
CA ASP A 532 8.48 13.71 -23.09
C ASP A 532 9.67 13.79 -22.11
N ALA A 533 9.69 14.79 -21.23
CA ALA A 533 10.76 15.02 -20.25
C ALA A 533 11.02 13.85 -19.28
N ARG A 534 10.08 12.90 -19.13
CA ARG A 534 10.27 11.70 -18.29
C ARG A 534 11.13 10.63 -18.99
N PHE A 535 11.27 10.72 -20.31
CA PHE A 535 12.01 9.74 -21.09
C PHE A 535 13.52 9.98 -20.99
N SER A 536 14.28 8.90 -20.76
CA SER A 536 15.74 8.92 -20.78
C SER A 536 16.29 7.59 -21.30
N MET A 537 17.22 7.66 -22.26
CA MET A 537 17.85 6.46 -22.84
C MET A 537 18.73 5.69 -21.84
N VAL A 538 19.13 6.33 -20.74
CA VAL A 538 20.12 5.79 -19.79
C VAL A 538 19.58 5.61 -18.37
N SER A 539 18.35 6.05 -18.10
CA SER A 539 17.74 5.93 -16.77
C SER A 539 16.92 4.65 -16.63
N GLU A 540 17.08 3.94 -15.50
CA GLU A 540 16.20 2.83 -15.13
C GLU A 540 14.82 3.30 -14.64
N ASP A 541 14.64 4.59 -14.37
CA ASP A 541 13.36 5.22 -14.04
C ASP A 541 12.70 5.92 -15.25
N SER A 542 13.23 5.73 -16.47
CA SER A 542 12.67 6.34 -17.68
C SER A 542 11.20 5.96 -17.87
N GLU A 543 10.35 6.91 -18.25
CA GLU A 543 8.97 6.64 -18.67
C GLU A 543 8.78 6.95 -20.15
N LEU A 544 7.98 6.12 -20.85
CA LEU A 544 7.58 6.32 -22.24
C LEU A 544 6.12 5.91 -22.39
N ASP A 545 5.25 6.78 -22.91
CA ASP A 545 3.86 6.42 -23.16
C ASP A 545 3.68 5.81 -24.54
N LEU A 546 2.90 4.72 -24.61
CA LEU A 546 2.48 4.03 -25.82
C LEU A 546 0.98 4.22 -26.02
N TYR A 547 0.61 4.88 -27.11
CA TYR A 547 -0.77 5.15 -27.49
C TYR A 547 -1.26 4.07 -28.45
N ILE A 548 -2.20 3.26 -27.98
CA ILE A 548 -2.79 2.15 -28.74
C ILE A 548 -4.23 2.53 -29.15
N PRO A 549 -4.54 2.66 -30.45
CA PRO A 549 -5.85 3.10 -30.91
C PRO A 549 -6.87 1.98 -30.69
N ILE A 550 -7.99 2.32 -30.04
CA ILE A 550 -9.03 1.36 -29.63
C ILE A 550 -10.43 1.83 -30.03
N GLN A 551 -11.31 0.86 -30.26
CA GLN A 551 -12.75 1.04 -30.46
C GLN A 551 -13.54 0.06 -29.59
N GLU A 552 -14.80 0.35 -29.31
CA GLU A 552 -15.67 -0.59 -28.61
C GLU A 552 -16.00 -1.79 -29.50
N LYS A 553 -16.08 -2.98 -28.87
CA LYS A 553 -16.42 -4.25 -29.53
C LYS A 553 -17.89 -4.34 -29.93
#